data_AF-A0AAU2P482-F1
#
_entry.id   AF-A0AAU2P482-F1
#
_cell.length_a   1.000
_cell.length_b   1.000
_cell.length_c   1.000
_cell.angle_alpha   90.00
_cell.angle_beta   90.00
_cell.angle_gamma   90.00
#
_symmetry.space_group_name_H-M   'P 1'
#
loop_
_entity.id
_entity.type
_entity.pdbx_description
1 polymer ?
#
loop_
_entity_poly.entity_id
_entity_poly.type
_entity_poly.pdbx_seq_one_letter_code
_entity_poly.pdbx_strand_id
1 'polypeptide(L)' 'MAQTVAPPTATPALPAKLPIGAIVPWAVFFGVLMLVLLYFVGAEQGATSVVSGEAVHEWVHDGRHLLGFPCH' A
#
# COMPACT_ATOMS: atom_id res chain seq x y z
N MET A 1 -17.18 -19.64 62.00
CA MET A 1 -16.18 -18.66 61.57
C MET A 1 -16.29 -18.53 60.05
N ALA A 2 -16.93 -17.50 59.51
CA ALA A 2 -17.01 -17.28 58.06
C ALA A 2 -15.91 -16.31 57.63
N GLN A 3 -15.01 -16.74 56.74
CA GLN A 3 -13.94 -15.91 56.20
C GLN A 3 -14.39 -15.37 54.83
N THR A 4 -14.60 -14.06 54.74
CA THR A 4 -14.85 -13.39 53.47
C THR A 4 -13.53 -13.21 52.73
N VAL A 5 -13.40 -13.86 51.57
CA VAL A 5 -12.28 -13.63 50.66
C VAL A 5 -12.53 -12.32 49.90
N ALA A 6 -11.61 -11.37 50.02
CA ALA A 6 -11.65 -10.15 49.21
C ALA A 6 -11.28 -10.49 47.75
N PRO A 7 -12.00 -9.94 46.75
CA PRO A 7 -11.67 -10.17 45.35
C PRO A 7 -10.30 -9.55 45.02
N PRO A 8 -9.51 -10.19 44.13
CA PRO A 8 -8.22 -9.64 43.72
C PRO A 8 -8.41 -8.29 43.03
N THR A 9 -7.67 -7.28 43.49
CA THR A 9 -7.60 -5.98 42.83
C THR A 9 -6.89 -6.13 41.49
N ALA A 10 -7.63 -6.10 40.38
CA ALA A 10 -7.05 -6.08 39.04
C ALA A 10 -6.48 -4.68 38.77
N THR A 11 -5.16 -4.59 38.54
CA THR A 11 -4.55 -3.36 38.02
C THR A 11 -4.97 -3.18 36.56
N PRO A 12 -5.56 -2.04 36.16
CA PRO A 12 -5.87 -1.79 34.76
C PRO A 12 -4.58 -1.81 33.94
N ALA A 13 -4.49 -2.72 32.97
CA ALA A 13 -3.39 -2.71 32.01
C ALA A 13 -3.58 -1.53 31.05
N LEU A 14 -2.58 -0.64 30.96
CA LEU A 14 -2.60 0.42 29.97
C LEU A 14 -2.45 -0.18 28.56
N PRO A 15 -3.15 0.38 27.55
CA PRO A 15 -2.95 -0.04 26.17
C PRO A 15 -1.50 0.19 25.76
N ALA A 16 -0.94 -0.77 25.02
CA ALA A 16 0.41 -0.67 24.49
C ALA A 16 0.54 0.55 23.57
N LYS A 17 1.66 1.26 23.67
CA LYS A 17 1.96 2.40 22.79
C LYS A 17 2.20 1.89 21.37
N LEU A 18 1.63 2.57 20.37
CA LEU A 18 1.84 2.24 18.96
C LEU A 18 3.33 2.41 18.60
N PRO A 19 4.01 1.39 18.05
CA PRO A 19 5.42 1.47 17.73
C PRO A 19 5.65 2.23 16.41
N ILE A 20 5.46 3.55 16.43
CA ILE A 20 5.58 4.41 15.24
C ILE A 20 6.92 4.20 14.53
N GLY A 21 8.02 4.08 15.28
CA GLY A 21 9.35 3.84 14.71
C GLY A 21 9.46 2.55 13.89
N ALA A 22 8.68 1.52 14.22
CA ALA A 22 8.62 0.28 13.44
C ALA A 22 7.77 0.42 12.17
N ILE A 23 6.79 1.33 12.16
CA ILE A 23 5.86 1.53 11.04
C ILE A 23 6.45 2.48 9.99
N VAL A 24 7.16 3.53 10.42
CA VAL A 24 7.67 4.59 9.55
C VAL A 24 8.46 4.07 8.33
N PRO A 25 9.42 3.12 8.46
CA PRO A 25 10.16 2.63 7.29
C PRO A 25 9.25 2.02 6.22
N TRP A 26 8.25 1.24 6.65
CA TRP A 26 7.28 0.63 5.74
C TRP A 26 6.35 1.67 5.12
N ALA A 27 5.87 2.62 5.92
CA ALA A 27 5.03 3.71 5.42
C ALA A 27 5.75 4.55 4.36
N VAL A 28 7.04 4.85 4.57
CA VAL A 28 7.87 5.55 3.58
C VAL A 28 8.05 4.69 2.33
N PHE A 29 8.39 3.41 2.48
CA PHE A 29 8.58 2.50 1.35
C PHE A 29 7.32 2.42 0.47
N PHE A 30 6.16 2.14 1.07
CA PHE A 30 4.90 2.08 0.33
C PHE A 30 4.45 3.45 -0.19
N GLY A 31 4.74 4.53 0.52
CA GLY A 31 4.50 5.90 0.04
C GLY A 31 5.29 6.20 -1.23
N VAL A 32 6.57 5.84 -1.28
CA VAL A 32 7.39 5.98 -2.49
C VAL A 32 6.85 5.10 -3.62
N LEU A 33 6.54 3.84 -3.36
CA LEU A 33 5.95 2.95 -4.37
C LEU A 33 4.63 3.50 -4.92
N MET A 34 3.77 4.06 -4.08
CA MET A 34 2.53 4.69 -4.50
C MET A 34 2.80 5.86 -5.45
N LEU A 35 3.75 6.74 -5.14
CA LEU A 35 4.10 7.86 -6.02
C LEU A 35 4.65 7.38 -7.36
N VAL A 36 5.48 6.33 -7.36
CA VAL A 36 5.97 5.70 -8.59
C VAL A 36 4.80 5.18 -9.42
N LEU A 37 3.87 4.43 -8.83
CA LEU A 37 2.69 3.91 -9.54
C LEU A 37 1.82 5.04 -10.11
N LEU A 38 1.58 6.10 -9.33
CA LEU A 38 0.81 7.26 -9.81
C LEU A 38 1.50 7.94 -11.00
N TYR A 39 2.82 8.04 -10.99
CA TYR A 39 3.59 8.55 -12.12
C TYR A 39 3.43 7.65 -13.36
N PHE A 40 3.65 6.34 -13.21
CA PHE A 40 3.54 5.38 -14.32
C PHE A 40 2.14 5.30 -14.92
N VAL A 41 1.09 5.38 -14.09
CA VAL A 41 -0.30 5.33 -14.55
C VAL A 41 -0.77 6.68 -15.11
N GLY A 42 -0.35 7.79 -14.52
CA GLY A 42 -0.91 9.12 -14.80
C GLY A 42 -0.09 10.02 -15.72
N ALA A 43 1.24 9.87 -15.76
CA ALA A 43 2.15 10.82 -16.40
C ALA A 43 3.07 10.21 -17.46
N GLU A 44 3.15 8.88 -17.54
CA GLU A 44 4.06 8.11 -18.40
C GLU A 44 3.55 7.89 -19.83
N GLN A 45 2.61 8.71 -20.28
CA GLN A 45 2.21 8.80 -21.68
C GLN A 45 1.92 10.28 -21.99
N GLY A 46 2.85 10.98 -22.64
CA GLY A 46 2.67 12.39 -23.03
C GLY A 46 3.87 13.30 -22.71
N ALA A 47 3.62 14.61 -22.57
CA ALA A 47 4.65 15.64 -22.47
C ALA A 47 5.55 15.58 -21.20
N THR A 48 5.13 14.80 -20.20
CA THR A 48 5.84 14.62 -18.91
C THR A 48 6.49 13.24 -18.77
N SER A 49 6.51 12.46 -19.85
CA SER A 49 7.13 11.13 -19.87
C SER A 49 8.65 11.26 -19.72
N VAL A 50 9.22 10.42 -18.86
CA VAL A 50 10.67 10.30 -18.61
C VAL A 50 11.18 8.98 -19.17
N VAL A 51 10.32 7.97 -19.30
CA VAL A 51 10.62 6.66 -19.89
C VAL A 51 9.75 6.47 -21.13
N SER A 52 10.29 5.95 -22.23
CA SER A 52 9.48 5.73 -23.42
C SER A 52 8.39 4.69 -23.15
N GLY A 53 7.14 5.15 -23.05
CA GLY A 53 6.00 4.30 -22.77
C GLY A 53 5.51 3.46 -23.97
N GLU A 54 6.15 3.55 -25.14
CA GLU A 54 5.73 2.86 -26.37
C GLU A 54 5.84 1.33 -26.23
N ALA A 55 6.96 0.80 -25.75
CA ALA A 55 7.10 -0.65 -25.53
C ALA A 55 6.04 -1.22 -24.56
N VAL A 56 5.68 -0.45 -23.51
CA VAL A 56 4.62 -0.83 -22.57
C VAL A 56 3.25 -0.71 -23.23
N HIS A 57 3.04 0.36 -24.02
CA HIS A 57 1.82 0.58 -24.78
C HIS A 57 1.56 -0.58 -25.74
N GLU A 58 2.55 -0.96 -26.54
CA GLU A 58 2.46 -2.09 -27.47
C GLU A 58 2.27 -3.41 -26.73
N TRP A 59 3.01 -3.65 -25.64
CA TRP A 59 2.83 -4.87 -24.85
C TRP A 59 1.41 -5.03 -24.29
N VAL A 60 0.83 -3.95 -23.73
CA VAL A 60 -0.57 -3.96 -23.24
C VAL A 60 -1.55 -4.06 -24.40
N HIS A 61 -1.28 -3.35 -25.49
CA HIS A 61 -2.11 -3.36 -26.70
C HIS A 61 -2.21 -4.76 -27.31
N ASP A 62 -1.07 -5.45 -27.45
CA ASP A 62 -0.98 -6.82 -27.92
C ASP A 62 -1.61 -7.81 -26.94
N GLY A 63 -1.42 -7.59 -25.63
CA GLY A 63 -2.07 -8.38 -24.58
C GLY A 63 -3.60 -8.35 -24.68
N ARG A 64 -4.20 -7.17 -24.95
CA ARG A 64 -5.66 -7.07 -25.13
C ARG A 64 -6.10 -7.82 -26.40
N HIS A 65 -5.33 -7.73 -27.47
CA HIS A 65 -5.64 -8.42 -28.72
C HIS A 65 -5.56 -9.94 -28.55
N LEU A 66 -4.56 -10.43 -27.81
CA LEU A 66 -4.43 -11.84 -27.44
C LEU A 66 -5.65 -12.35 -26.65
N LEU A 67 -6.25 -11.48 -25.83
CA LEU A 67 -7.47 -11.78 -25.07
C LEU A 67 -8.77 -11.54 -25.87
N GLY A 68 -8.67 -11.13 -27.14
CA GLY A 68 -9.80 -10.90 -28.04
C GLY A 68 -10.54 -9.58 -27.82
N PHE A 69 -9.99 -8.66 -27.02
CA PHE A 69 -10.58 -7.33 -26.84
C PHE A 69 -10.32 -6.45 -28.07
N PRO A 70 -11.33 -5.72 -28.58
CA PRO A 70 -11.14 -4.83 -29.73
C PRO A 70 -10.36 -3.56 -29.35
N CYS A 71 -9.66 -3.01 -30.34
CA CYS A 71 -9.02 -1.70 -30.29
C CYS A 71 -9.88 -0.66 -31.06
N HIS A 72 -10.56 0.23 -30.34
CA HIS A 72 -11.16 1.44 -30.93
C HIS A 72 -11.12 2.58 -29.93
#